data_AF-A0A496RTJ4-F1
#
_entry.id   AF-A0A496RTJ4-F1
#
_cell.length_a   1.000
_cell.length_b   1.000
_cell.length_c   1.000
_cell.angle_alpha   90.00
_cell.angle_beta   90.00
_cell.angle_gamma   90.00
#
_symmetry.space_group_name_H-M   'P 1'
#
loop_
_entity.id
_entity.type
_entity.pdbx_description
1 polymer ?
#
loop_
_entity_poly.entity_id
_entity_poly.type
_entity_poly.pdbx_seq_one_letter_code
_entity_poly.pdbx_strand_id
1 'polypeptide(L)'
;MNMAVDRALLQAYKVPVLRIYKWKPAGISLGYSQRAEQVLNLNVCAQNKIAIARRISGGEAVYHENDLSYSIVCARQDLKLPFSVKQSFKIMASFLIDLYCRFGIRVEFAEQKQYAGVNKKQEIDFCLSAVRGFDLVFKGKKIGGNAQKRTGKKIFQHGFIPITLNFPMIKSLFSISLDGIEEKTISLTQALKTELKFEYLAEMLRNSFARVFNVEFIFDDLNDVELHLAEQFKNLGTQ
;
A
#
# COMPACT_ATOMS: atom_id res chain seq x y z
N MET A 1 13.65 -0.63 7.46
CA MET A 1 13.76 0.83 7.31
C MET A 1 12.44 1.48 6.87
N ASN A 2 11.84 1.09 5.73
CA ASN A 2 10.63 1.74 5.21
C ASN A 2 9.50 1.98 6.25
N MET A 3 9.14 0.95 7.02
CA MET A 3 8.07 1.07 8.03
C MET A 3 8.45 1.96 9.22
N ALA A 4 9.75 2.04 9.53
CA ALA A 4 10.27 2.89 10.58
C ALA A 4 10.20 4.37 10.18
N VAL A 5 10.53 4.68 8.92
CA VAL A 5 10.37 6.02 8.33
C VAL A 5 8.90 6.44 8.34
N ASP A 6 7.98 5.57 7.93
CA ASP A 6 6.54 5.88 7.96
C ASP A 6 6.05 6.23 9.37
N ARG A 7 6.54 5.50 10.39
CA ARG A 7 6.24 5.78 11.80
C ARG A 7 6.88 7.10 12.27
N ALA A 8 8.11 7.37 11.87
CA ALA A 8 8.82 8.61 12.18
C ALA A 8 8.10 9.83 11.61
N LEU A 9 7.73 9.80 10.33
CA LEU A 9 6.97 10.87 9.67
C LEU A 9 5.60 11.09 10.34
N LEU A 10 4.89 10.02 10.70
CA LEU A 10 3.64 10.16 11.45
C LEU A 10 3.85 10.78 12.83
N GLN A 11 4.95 10.45 13.52
CA GLN A 11 5.24 10.98 14.85
C GLN A 11 5.69 12.44 14.79
N ALA A 12 6.63 12.77 13.90
CA ALA A 12 7.22 14.09 13.71
C ALA A 12 6.37 15.06 12.89
N TYR A 13 5.20 14.61 12.42
CA TYR A 13 4.27 15.38 11.58
C TYR A 13 4.13 16.85 11.97
N LYS A 14 4.53 17.74 11.06
CA LYS A 14 4.31 19.20 11.13
C LYS A 14 3.62 19.73 9.86
N VAL A 15 3.96 19.17 8.70
CA VAL A 15 3.43 19.51 7.39
C VAL A 15 2.97 18.25 6.65
N PRO A 16 2.00 18.30 5.73
CA PRO A 16 1.58 17.16 4.93
C PRO A 16 2.75 16.60 4.11
N VAL A 17 2.93 15.27 4.15
CA VAL A 17 4.00 14.56 3.44
C VAL A 17 3.39 13.53 2.52
N LEU A 18 3.79 13.54 1.25
CA LEU A 18 3.70 12.40 0.34
C LEU A 18 5.09 11.80 0.19
N ARG A 19 5.23 10.53 0.54
CA ARG A 19 6.47 9.76 0.36
C ARG A 19 6.23 8.70 -0.71
N ILE A 20 7.13 8.61 -1.68
CA ILE A 20 7.12 7.58 -2.73
C ILE A 20 8.42 6.79 -2.61
N TYR A 21 8.33 5.46 -2.62
CA TYR A 21 9.49 4.60 -2.44
C TYR A 21 9.29 3.22 -3.06
N LYS A 22 10.39 2.46 -3.15
CA LYS A 22 10.39 1.04 -3.50
C LYS A 22 11.01 0.22 -2.39
N TRP A 23 10.75 -1.07 -2.39
CA TRP A 23 11.42 -2.03 -1.53
C TRP A 23 12.70 -2.51 -2.19
N LYS A 24 13.82 -2.38 -1.49
CA LYS A 24 15.11 -2.92 -1.93
C LYS A 24 15.91 -3.36 -0.70
N PRO A 25 16.21 -4.67 -0.53
CA PRO A 25 15.72 -5.81 -1.33
C PRO A 25 14.19 -6.02 -1.18
N ALA A 26 13.65 -7.03 -1.85
CA ALA A 26 12.26 -7.46 -1.68
C ALA A 26 11.95 -7.79 -0.21
N GLY A 27 10.69 -7.61 0.19
CA GLY A 27 10.28 -7.78 1.58
C GLY A 27 8.78 -7.98 1.74
N ILE A 28 8.36 -8.39 2.92
CA ILE A 28 6.96 -8.52 3.30
C ILE A 28 6.61 -7.46 4.33
N SER A 29 5.47 -6.81 4.13
CA SER A 29 4.85 -5.96 5.16
C SER A 29 3.62 -6.65 5.72
N LEU A 30 3.61 -6.93 7.02
CA LEU A 30 2.49 -7.50 7.78
C LEU A 30 1.55 -6.40 8.27
N GLY A 31 0.26 -6.68 8.31
CA GLY A 31 -0.69 -5.85 9.06
C GLY A 31 -0.34 -5.76 10.54
N TYR A 32 -0.73 -4.65 11.18
CA TYR A 32 -0.49 -4.40 12.60
C TYR A 32 -0.82 -5.60 13.49
N SER A 33 -1.99 -6.23 13.31
CA SER A 33 -2.45 -7.36 14.13
C SER A 33 -2.12 -8.74 13.56
N GLN A 34 -1.48 -8.86 12.39
CA GLN A 34 -1.24 -10.16 11.76
C GLN A 34 -0.01 -10.85 12.33
N ARG A 35 -0.12 -12.14 12.63
CA ARG A 35 1.01 -12.92 13.14
C ARG A 35 1.74 -13.57 11.97
N ALA A 36 3.07 -13.42 11.94
CA ALA A 36 3.88 -13.87 10.82
C ALA A 36 3.77 -15.40 10.64
N GLU A 37 3.76 -16.12 11.76
CA GLU A 37 3.71 -17.58 11.84
C GLU A 37 2.38 -18.16 11.33
N GLN A 38 1.32 -17.36 11.32
CA GLN A 38 0.00 -17.79 10.84
C GLN A 38 -0.11 -17.69 9.32
N VAL A 39 0.59 -16.73 8.70
CA VAL A 39 0.32 -16.32 7.32
C VAL A 39 1.50 -16.55 6.37
N LEU A 40 2.72 -16.71 6.91
CA LEU A 40 3.94 -16.86 6.14
C LEU A 40 4.58 -18.23 6.32
N ASN A 41 5.19 -18.72 5.25
CA ASN A 41 6.18 -19.78 5.34
C ASN A 41 7.53 -19.17 5.74
N LEU A 42 7.76 -19.05 7.05
CA LEU A 42 8.95 -18.39 7.59
C LEU A 42 10.27 -19.02 7.15
N ASN A 43 10.30 -20.34 6.94
CA ASN A 43 11.47 -21.05 6.42
C ASN A 43 11.79 -20.62 4.98
N VAL A 44 10.78 -20.58 4.10
CA VAL A 44 10.95 -20.13 2.72
C VAL A 44 11.30 -18.64 2.66
N CYS A 45 10.70 -17.82 3.53
CA CYS A 45 11.06 -16.40 3.66
C CYS A 45 12.54 -16.24 4.03
N ALA A 46 13.04 -17.00 5.02
CA ALA A 46 14.44 -16.96 5.44
C ALA A 46 15.39 -17.44 4.35
N GLN A 47 15.07 -18.56 3.66
CA GLN A 47 15.86 -19.10 2.56
C GLN A 47 15.99 -18.09 1.40
N ASN A 48 14.92 -17.37 1.08
CA ASN A 48 14.90 -16.34 0.03
C ASN A 48 15.36 -14.96 0.54
N LYS A 49 15.85 -14.85 1.79
CA LYS A 49 16.31 -13.60 2.41
C LYS A 49 15.26 -12.48 2.39
N ILE A 50 13.98 -12.84 2.53
CA ILE A 50 12.87 -11.90 2.53
C ILE A 50 12.77 -11.24 3.91
N ALA A 51 13.00 -9.93 3.94
CA ALA A 51 12.82 -9.15 5.17
C ALA A 51 11.33 -9.02 5.51
N ILE A 52 10.96 -9.26 6.76
CA ILE A 52 9.58 -9.12 7.25
C ILE A 52 9.51 -7.88 8.15
N ALA A 53 8.56 -6.99 7.86
CA ALA A 53 8.29 -5.81 8.66
C ALA A 53 6.79 -5.73 9.00
N ARG A 54 6.43 -5.04 10.08
CA ARG A 54 5.04 -4.81 10.51
C ARG A 54 4.70 -3.35 10.28
N ARG A 55 3.54 -3.10 9.67
CA ARG A 55 3.04 -1.75 9.42
C ARG A 55 2.36 -1.20 10.65
N ILE A 56 2.36 0.13 10.78
CA ILE A 56 1.59 0.81 11.82
C ILE A 56 0.07 0.71 11.59
N SER A 57 -0.36 0.48 10.34
CA SER A 57 -1.76 0.27 9.95
C SER A 57 -2.15 -1.21 10.03
N GLY A 58 -3.46 -1.49 10.07
CA GLY A 58 -3.98 -2.83 9.82
C GLY A 58 -3.89 -3.25 8.34
N GLY A 59 -4.79 -4.15 7.96
CA GLY A 59 -4.84 -4.80 6.64
C GLY A 59 -3.98 -6.06 6.60
N GLU A 60 -3.91 -6.67 5.43
CA GLU A 60 -3.26 -7.96 5.24
C GLU A 60 -1.79 -7.82 4.83
N ALA A 61 -1.11 -8.96 4.79
CA ALA A 61 0.29 -9.04 4.44
C ALA A 61 0.46 -8.78 2.93
N VAL A 62 1.57 -8.14 2.57
CA VAL A 62 1.91 -7.77 1.19
C VAL A 62 3.34 -8.19 0.92
N TYR A 63 3.59 -8.89 -0.18
CA TYR A 63 4.92 -9.11 -0.72
C TYR A 63 5.27 -7.96 -1.66
N HIS A 64 6.40 -7.32 -1.38
CA HIS A 64 6.93 -6.19 -2.12
C HIS A 64 8.21 -6.59 -2.85
N GLU A 65 8.21 -6.44 -4.16
CA GLU A 65 9.37 -6.76 -5.03
C GLU A 65 9.51 -5.70 -6.11
N ASN A 66 8.63 -5.75 -7.11
CA ASN A 66 8.56 -4.75 -8.18
C ASN A 66 7.23 -3.99 -8.10
N ASP A 67 7.12 -3.16 -7.07
CA ASP A 67 6.01 -2.24 -6.87
C ASP A 67 6.49 -0.82 -6.65
N LEU A 68 5.56 0.12 -6.87
CA LEU A 68 5.66 1.44 -6.27
C LEU A 68 4.87 1.45 -4.97
N SER A 69 5.53 1.74 -3.87
CA SER A 69 4.91 1.98 -2.57
C SER A 69 4.86 3.48 -2.29
N TYR A 70 3.81 3.93 -1.60
CA TYR A 70 3.69 5.32 -1.17
C TYR A 70 3.03 5.41 0.20
N SER A 71 3.30 6.50 0.92
CA SER A 71 2.61 6.87 2.15
C SER A 71 2.30 8.37 2.18
N ILE A 72 1.19 8.70 2.84
CA ILE A 72 0.67 10.05 3.02
C ILE A 72 0.50 10.25 4.52
N VAL A 73 1.13 11.28 5.06
CA VAL A 73 0.88 11.77 6.42
C VAL A 73 0.27 13.16 6.30
N CYS A 74 -0.92 13.36 6.83
CA CYS A 74 -1.56 14.67 6.85
C CYS A 74 -2.50 14.80 8.06
N ALA A 75 -2.97 16.00 8.35
CA ALA A 75 -4.21 16.22 9.08
C ALA A 75 -5.35 16.42 8.08
N ARG A 76 -6.57 16.52 8.60
CA ARG A 76 -7.76 16.65 7.75
C ARG A 76 -7.85 17.96 7.01
N GLN A 77 -7.46 19.05 7.67
CA GLN A 77 -7.52 20.39 7.07
C GLN A 77 -6.59 20.53 5.87
N ASP A 78 -5.45 19.81 5.85
CA ASP A 78 -4.43 19.95 4.81
C ASP A 78 -4.96 19.51 3.44
N LEU A 79 -5.83 18.50 3.41
CA LEU A 79 -6.43 17.97 2.18
C LEU A 79 -7.97 18.12 2.16
N LYS A 80 -8.52 19.03 2.99
CA LYS A 80 -9.98 19.30 3.10
C LYS A 80 -10.84 18.05 3.30
N LEU A 81 -10.37 17.12 4.13
CA LEU A 81 -10.96 15.79 4.31
C LEU A 81 -12.17 15.79 5.27
N PRO A 82 -13.22 15.00 4.99
CA PRO A 82 -14.37 14.84 5.88
C PRO A 82 -14.03 14.08 7.17
N PHE A 83 -14.90 14.20 8.18
CA PHE A 83 -14.76 13.47 9.46
C PHE A 83 -14.88 11.96 9.25
N SER A 84 -15.71 11.52 8.31
CA SER A 84 -15.94 10.11 8.02
C SER A 84 -14.67 9.41 7.55
N VAL A 85 -14.30 8.31 8.23
CA VAL A 85 -13.15 7.45 7.88
C VAL A 85 -13.29 6.89 6.47
N LYS A 86 -14.49 6.42 6.10
CA LYS A 86 -14.76 5.81 4.81
C LYS A 86 -14.66 6.82 3.66
N GLN A 87 -15.24 8.01 3.86
CA GLN A 87 -15.20 9.06 2.85
C GLN A 87 -13.79 9.64 2.71
N SER A 88 -13.07 9.88 3.82
CA SER A 88 -11.69 10.37 3.75
C SER A 88 -10.80 9.38 3.02
N PHE A 89 -10.95 8.08 3.28
CA PHE A 89 -10.18 7.04 2.61
C PHE A 89 -10.37 7.08 1.09
N LYS A 90 -11.63 7.15 0.63
CA LYS A 90 -11.95 7.23 -0.80
C LYS A 90 -11.39 8.50 -1.44
N ILE A 91 -11.51 9.65 -0.78
CA ILE A 91 -10.96 10.93 -1.26
C ILE A 91 -9.43 10.85 -1.31
N MET A 92 -8.78 10.36 -0.26
CA MET A 92 -7.33 10.18 -0.22
C MET A 92 -6.81 9.19 -1.25
N ALA A 93 -7.61 8.20 -1.66
CA ALA A 93 -7.25 7.27 -2.74
C ALA A 93 -7.59 7.80 -4.15
N SER A 94 -8.29 8.94 -4.27
CA SER A 94 -8.79 9.40 -5.58
C SER A 94 -7.70 9.83 -6.56
N PHE A 95 -6.51 10.21 -6.09
CA PHE A 95 -5.35 10.44 -6.97
C PHE A 95 -4.89 9.18 -7.70
N LEU A 96 -5.14 7.99 -7.15
CA LEU A 96 -4.88 6.73 -7.86
C LEU A 96 -5.85 6.54 -9.03
N ILE A 97 -7.12 6.95 -8.86
CA ILE A 97 -8.12 6.88 -9.93
C ILE A 97 -7.68 7.80 -11.08
N ASP A 98 -7.25 9.02 -10.76
CA ASP A 98 -6.68 9.94 -11.75
C ASP A 98 -5.43 9.34 -12.42
N LEU A 99 -4.51 8.78 -11.64
CA LEU A 99 -3.30 8.12 -12.14
C LEU A 99 -3.62 7.02 -13.15
N TYR A 100 -4.50 6.08 -12.79
CA TYR A 100 -4.91 5.00 -13.67
C TYR A 100 -5.63 5.53 -14.92
N CYS A 101 -6.49 6.54 -14.78
CA CYS A 101 -7.17 7.17 -15.91
C CYS A 101 -6.17 7.78 -16.92
N ARG A 102 -5.10 8.41 -16.44
CA ARG A 102 -4.02 8.95 -17.28
C ARG A 102 -3.21 7.87 -18.01
N PHE A 103 -3.24 6.65 -17.49
CA PHE A 103 -2.72 5.45 -18.16
C PHE A 103 -3.74 4.75 -19.08
N GLY A 104 -4.93 5.34 -19.27
CA GLY A 104 -6.02 4.72 -20.05
C GLY A 104 -6.72 3.58 -19.33
N ILE A 105 -6.46 3.39 -18.03
CA ILE A 105 -7.05 2.33 -17.20
C ILE A 105 -8.21 2.92 -16.40
N ARG A 106 -9.43 2.45 -16.67
CA ARG A 106 -10.61 2.82 -15.89
C ARG A 106 -10.74 1.92 -14.67
N VAL A 107 -10.52 2.46 -13.49
CA VAL A 107 -10.73 1.74 -12.22
C VAL A 107 -11.96 2.27 -11.50
N GLU A 108 -12.54 1.41 -10.66
CA GLU A 108 -13.62 1.78 -9.75
C GLU A 108 -13.38 1.17 -8.37
N PHE A 109 -14.04 1.72 -7.35
CA PHE A 109 -14.08 1.04 -6.06
C PHE A 109 -14.97 -0.19 -6.17
N ALA A 110 -14.50 -1.32 -5.66
CA ALA A 110 -15.30 -2.53 -5.54
C ALA A 110 -16.38 -2.37 -4.47
N GLU A 111 -17.46 -1.64 -4.76
CA GLU A 111 -18.52 -1.39 -3.77
C GLU A 111 -19.17 -2.70 -3.31
N GLN A 112 -19.51 -2.77 -2.02
CA GLN A 112 -19.91 -4.01 -1.33
C GLN A 112 -21.04 -4.79 -2.01
N LYS A 113 -21.90 -4.13 -2.80
CA LYS A 113 -23.05 -4.78 -3.47
C LYS A 113 -22.65 -5.73 -4.60
N GLN A 114 -21.51 -5.52 -5.27
CA GLN A 114 -21.07 -6.38 -6.38
C GLN A 114 -20.34 -7.66 -5.93
N TYR A 115 -19.75 -7.67 -4.74
CA TYR A 115 -18.91 -8.77 -4.25
C TYR A 115 -19.48 -9.48 -3.01
N ALA A 116 -20.75 -9.20 -2.67
CA ALA A 116 -21.47 -9.75 -1.52
C ALA A 116 -21.74 -11.27 -1.59
N GLY A 117 -21.32 -11.96 -2.66
CA GLY A 117 -21.53 -13.40 -2.86
C GLY A 117 -20.45 -14.32 -2.28
N VAL A 118 -19.34 -13.79 -1.73
CA VAL A 118 -18.31 -14.63 -1.12
C VAL A 118 -18.69 -14.93 0.32
N ASN A 119 -19.25 -16.12 0.53
CA ASN A 119 -19.62 -16.64 1.84
C ASN A 119 -18.43 -16.68 2.83
N LYS A 120 -18.80 -16.51 4.10
CA LYS A 120 -18.02 -16.39 5.33
C LYS A 120 -16.91 -17.45 5.51
N LYS A 121 -15.79 -17.03 6.14
CA LYS A 121 -14.67 -17.84 6.70
C LYS A 121 -13.59 -18.38 5.74
N GLN A 122 -13.14 -17.60 4.76
CA GLN A 122 -11.70 -17.68 4.41
C GLN A 122 -11.01 -16.55 5.18
N GLU A 123 -10.11 -16.90 6.09
CA GLU A 123 -9.17 -15.94 6.69
C GLU A 123 -8.30 -15.42 5.54
N ILE A 124 -8.68 -14.24 5.04
CA ILE A 124 -7.96 -13.57 3.96
C ILE A 124 -6.76 -12.90 4.63
N ASP A 125 -5.61 -13.58 4.56
CA ASP A 125 -4.38 -13.11 5.20
C ASP A 125 -3.38 -12.44 4.24
N PHE A 126 -3.64 -12.50 2.94
CA PHE A 126 -2.88 -11.82 1.90
C PHE A 126 -3.70 -10.70 1.23
N CYS A 127 -3.11 -9.52 1.05
CA CYS A 127 -3.87 -8.33 0.64
C CYS A 127 -4.49 -8.43 -0.76
N LEU A 128 -3.85 -9.15 -1.69
CA LEU A 128 -4.32 -9.27 -3.08
C LEU A 128 -5.20 -10.50 -3.33
N SER A 129 -5.41 -11.36 -2.33
CA SER A 129 -6.19 -12.60 -2.50
C SER A 129 -7.71 -12.42 -2.42
N ALA A 130 -8.18 -11.20 -2.13
CA ALA A 130 -9.59 -10.84 -2.16
C ALA A 130 -9.82 -9.35 -2.48
N VAL A 131 -11.01 -9.07 -3.01
CA VAL A 131 -11.50 -7.73 -3.31
C VAL A 131 -12.41 -7.25 -2.17
N ARG A 132 -12.18 -6.02 -1.68
CA ARG A 132 -12.95 -5.39 -0.59
C ARG A 132 -13.57 -4.07 -1.03
N GLY A 133 -14.54 -3.61 -0.22
CA GLY A 133 -15.33 -2.38 -0.42
C GLY A 133 -14.58 -1.10 -0.83
N PHE A 134 -13.29 -1.03 -0.53
CA PHE A 134 -12.44 0.15 -0.75
C PHE A 134 -11.23 -0.14 -1.67
N ASP A 135 -11.17 -1.33 -2.26
CA ASP A 135 -10.14 -1.66 -3.23
C ASP A 135 -10.49 -1.06 -4.59
N LEU A 136 -9.45 -0.60 -5.29
CA LEU A 136 -9.56 -0.22 -6.69
C LEU A 136 -9.43 -1.46 -7.56
N VAL A 137 -10.38 -1.63 -8.47
CA VAL A 137 -10.43 -2.77 -9.39
C VAL A 137 -10.42 -2.32 -10.85
N PHE A 138 -9.76 -3.10 -11.69
CA PHE A 138 -9.79 -3.02 -13.14
C PHE A 138 -10.32 -4.35 -13.69
N LYS A 139 -11.45 -4.31 -14.41
CA LYS A 139 -12.10 -5.52 -14.95
C LYS A 139 -12.33 -6.61 -13.87
N GLY A 140 -12.77 -6.19 -12.68
CA GLY A 140 -13.00 -7.09 -11.54
C GLY A 140 -11.74 -7.57 -10.80
N LYS A 141 -10.54 -7.25 -11.29
CA LYS A 141 -9.26 -7.61 -10.65
C LYS A 141 -8.71 -6.44 -9.85
N LYS A 142 -8.24 -6.71 -8.62
CA LYS A 142 -7.59 -5.72 -7.76
C LYS A 142 -6.26 -5.26 -8.34
N ILE A 143 -6.05 -3.94 -8.42
CA ILE A 143 -4.83 -3.32 -8.95
C ILE A 143 -4.12 -2.51 -7.85
N GLY A 144 -3.51 -3.25 -6.91
CA GLY A 144 -2.83 -2.69 -5.74
C GLY A 144 -3.67 -2.67 -4.47
N GLY A 145 -3.10 -2.12 -3.39
CA GLY A 145 -3.72 -2.14 -2.06
C GLY A 145 -3.49 -0.87 -1.27
N ASN A 146 -4.43 -0.56 -0.36
CA ASN A 146 -4.45 0.65 0.45
C ASN A 146 -4.81 0.32 1.91
N ALA A 147 -4.23 1.03 2.86
CA ALA A 147 -4.66 1.00 4.26
C ALA A 147 -4.50 2.37 4.92
N GLN A 148 -5.34 2.65 5.92
CA GLN A 148 -5.36 3.93 6.63
C GLN A 148 -5.33 3.71 8.14
N LYS A 149 -4.57 4.54 8.85
CA LYS A 149 -4.58 4.70 10.31
C LYS A 149 -4.88 6.15 10.67
N ARG A 150 -5.63 6.35 11.74
CA ARG A 150 -5.84 7.67 12.34
C ARG A 150 -5.28 7.68 13.75
N THR A 151 -4.60 8.75 14.14
CA THR A 151 -4.03 8.92 15.48
C THR A 151 -4.13 10.38 15.87
N GLY A 152 -5.01 10.68 16.84
CA GLY A 152 -5.39 12.05 17.15
C GLY A 152 -5.97 12.75 15.92
N LYS A 153 -5.40 13.92 15.57
CA LYS A 153 -5.78 14.70 14.37
C LYS A 153 -5.08 14.23 13.08
N LYS A 154 -4.13 13.30 13.18
CA LYS A 154 -3.27 12.84 12.08
C LYS A 154 -3.89 11.64 11.36
N ILE A 155 -3.74 11.61 10.05
CA ILE A 155 -4.13 10.53 9.15
C ILE A 155 -2.86 10.04 8.47
N PHE A 156 -2.66 8.73 8.52
CA PHE A 156 -1.67 8.01 7.74
C PHE A 156 -2.40 7.11 6.75
N GLN A 157 -2.21 7.33 5.46
CA GLN A 157 -2.69 6.42 4.42
C GLN A 157 -1.52 5.98 3.55
N HIS A 158 -1.40 4.69 3.31
CA HIS A 158 -0.34 4.17 2.47
C HIS A 158 -0.90 3.10 1.55
N GLY A 159 -0.15 2.80 0.49
CA GLY A 159 -0.53 1.81 -0.48
C GLY A 159 0.61 1.42 -1.39
N PHE A 160 0.31 0.50 -2.29
CA PHE A 160 1.26 0.04 -3.28
C PHE A 160 0.56 -0.25 -4.61
N ILE A 161 1.30 -0.06 -5.71
CA ILE A 161 0.90 -0.36 -7.07
C ILE A 161 1.89 -1.41 -7.60
N PRO A 162 1.47 -2.67 -7.78
CA PRO A 162 2.35 -3.69 -8.34
C PRO A 162 2.65 -3.36 -9.80
N ILE A 163 3.92 -3.12 -10.13
CA ILE A 163 4.36 -2.94 -11.52
C ILE A 163 4.29 -4.31 -12.20
N THR A 164 4.92 -5.33 -11.58
CA THR A 164 4.79 -6.75 -11.93
C THR A 164 4.42 -7.58 -10.71
N LEU A 165 3.95 -8.82 -10.94
CA LEU A 165 3.63 -9.78 -9.88
C LEU A 165 4.34 -11.11 -10.16
N ASN A 166 5.14 -11.57 -9.20
CA ASN A 166 5.76 -12.89 -9.24
C ASN A 166 4.89 -13.90 -8.48
N PHE A 167 3.86 -14.44 -9.14
CA PHE A 167 2.91 -15.36 -8.51
C PHE A 167 3.56 -16.63 -7.92
N PRO A 168 4.52 -17.30 -8.58
CA PRO A 168 5.21 -18.44 -7.97
C PRO A 168 5.91 -18.07 -6.65
N MET A 169 6.62 -16.93 -6.62
CA MET A 169 7.27 -16.47 -5.38
C MET A 169 6.23 -16.15 -4.31
N ILE A 170 5.18 -15.40 -4.64
CA ILE A 170 4.09 -15.08 -3.71
C ILE A 170 3.47 -16.37 -3.14
N LYS A 171 3.14 -17.35 -3.98
CA LYS A 171 2.56 -18.62 -3.53
C LYS A 171 3.51 -19.40 -2.61
N SER A 172 4.83 -19.31 -2.82
CA SER A 172 5.81 -20.00 -1.98
C SER A 172 6.03 -19.36 -0.59
N LEU A 173 5.86 -18.03 -0.49
CA LEU A 173 6.16 -17.27 0.73
C LEU A 173 5.02 -17.31 1.76
N PHE A 174 3.81 -17.61 1.34
CA PHE A 174 2.62 -17.62 2.19
C PHE A 174 2.25 -19.06 2.58
N SER A 175 1.86 -19.26 3.83
CA SER A 175 1.43 -20.58 4.34
C SER A 175 0.01 -20.95 3.92
N ILE A 176 -0.76 -19.98 3.43
CA ILE A 176 -2.14 -20.14 2.97
C ILE A 176 -2.21 -20.54 1.49
N SER A 177 -3.25 -21.29 1.10
CA SER A 177 -3.52 -21.51 -0.32
C SER A 177 -3.91 -20.20 -1.01
N LEU A 178 -3.20 -19.89 -2.09
CA LEU A 178 -3.43 -18.74 -2.96
C LEU A 178 -3.87 -19.19 -4.36
N ASP A 179 -4.63 -20.29 -4.44
CA ASP A 179 -5.14 -20.81 -5.70
C ASP A 179 -6.08 -19.81 -6.38
N GLY A 180 -5.88 -19.62 -7.69
CA GLY A 180 -6.65 -18.67 -8.50
C GLY A 180 -6.38 -17.19 -8.20
N ILE A 181 -5.29 -16.84 -7.50
CA ILE A 181 -4.95 -15.44 -7.22
C ILE A 181 -4.76 -14.60 -8.49
N GLU A 182 -4.29 -15.22 -9.56
CA GLU A 182 -4.13 -14.61 -10.89
C GLU A 182 -5.46 -14.10 -11.48
N GLU A 183 -6.59 -14.66 -11.04
CA GLU A 183 -7.92 -14.20 -11.43
C GLU A 183 -8.46 -13.07 -10.56
N LYS A 184 -7.82 -12.78 -9.43
CA LYS A 184 -8.28 -11.79 -8.45
C LYS A 184 -7.48 -10.50 -8.46
N THR A 185 -6.24 -10.52 -8.96
CA THR A 185 -5.36 -9.35 -9.00
C THR A 185 -4.66 -9.20 -10.35
N ILE A 186 -4.24 -7.98 -10.66
CA ILE A 186 -3.55 -7.63 -11.89
C ILE A 186 -2.44 -6.61 -11.59
N SER A 187 -1.30 -6.76 -12.24
CA SER A 187 -0.22 -5.77 -12.21
C SER A 187 -0.46 -4.64 -13.21
N LEU A 188 0.24 -3.52 -13.03
CA LEU A 188 0.13 -2.38 -13.92
C LEU A 188 0.63 -2.72 -15.34
N THR A 189 1.73 -3.47 -15.47
CA THR A 189 2.23 -3.90 -16.80
C THR A 189 1.26 -4.84 -17.50
N GLN A 190 0.57 -5.73 -16.78
CA GLN A 190 -0.47 -6.59 -17.34
C GLN A 190 -1.68 -5.78 -17.82
N ALA A 191 -2.10 -4.77 -17.04
CA ALA A 191 -3.21 -3.88 -17.41
C ALA A 191 -2.87 -3.02 -18.64
N LEU A 192 -1.64 -2.51 -18.72
CA LEU A 192 -1.13 -1.68 -19.82
C LEU A 192 -0.69 -2.47 -21.06
N LYS A 193 -0.39 -3.77 -20.90
CA LYS A 193 0.32 -4.60 -21.90
C LYS A 193 1.67 -3.98 -22.34
N THR A 194 2.31 -3.23 -21.45
CA THR A 194 3.58 -2.53 -21.72
C THR A 194 4.38 -2.46 -20.42
N GLU A 195 5.72 -2.49 -20.53
CA GLU A 195 6.60 -2.28 -19.38
C GLU A 195 6.56 -0.84 -18.88
N LEU A 196 6.75 -0.66 -17.56
CA LEU A 196 6.75 0.65 -16.95
C LEU A 196 7.92 0.79 -15.99
N LYS A 197 8.70 1.86 -16.14
CA LYS A 197 9.78 2.19 -15.21
C LYS A 197 9.22 2.81 -13.94
N PHE A 198 9.84 2.49 -12.81
CA PHE A 198 9.46 3.01 -11.50
C PHE A 198 9.47 4.54 -11.47
N GLU A 199 10.49 5.17 -12.05
CA GLU A 199 10.70 6.62 -12.03
C GLU A 199 9.55 7.35 -12.75
N TYR A 200 9.12 6.83 -13.90
CA TYR A 200 7.99 7.37 -14.64
C TYR A 200 6.67 7.18 -13.90
N LEU A 201 6.46 6.01 -13.28
CA LEU A 201 5.27 5.78 -12.44
C LEU A 201 5.23 6.72 -11.22
N ALA A 202 6.38 6.95 -10.58
CA ALA A 202 6.51 7.85 -9.44
C ALA A 202 6.21 9.30 -9.82
N GLU A 203 6.72 9.76 -10.96
CA GLU A 203 6.42 11.08 -11.50
C GLU A 203 4.93 11.23 -11.81
N MET A 204 4.34 10.25 -12.49
CA MET A 204 2.92 10.26 -12.83
C MET A 204 2.03 10.26 -11.58
N LEU A 205 2.40 9.49 -10.55
CA LEU A 205 1.69 9.44 -9.27
C LEU A 205 1.74 10.80 -8.57
N ARG A 206 2.92 11.42 -8.49
CA ARG A 206 3.09 12.76 -7.91
C ARG A 206 2.23 13.79 -8.66
N ASN A 207 2.25 13.77 -9.99
CA ASN A 207 1.47 14.69 -10.82
C ASN A 207 -0.04 14.52 -10.61
N SER A 208 -0.52 13.27 -10.52
CA SER A 208 -1.93 12.98 -10.21
C SER A 208 -2.32 13.41 -8.80
N PHE A 209 -1.43 13.24 -7.81
CA PHE A 209 -1.66 13.74 -6.45
C PHE A 209 -1.78 15.27 -6.43
N ALA A 210 -0.82 15.97 -7.03
CA ALA A 210 -0.81 17.44 -7.14
C ALA A 210 -2.10 17.97 -7.76
N ARG A 211 -2.53 17.35 -8.87
CA ARG A 211 -3.75 17.72 -9.59
C ARG A 211 -5.02 17.49 -8.76
N VAL A 212 -5.16 16.32 -8.14
CA VAL A 212 -6.38 15.96 -7.41
C VAL A 212 -6.56 16.80 -6.14
N PHE A 213 -5.47 17.07 -5.41
CA PHE A 213 -5.54 17.85 -4.17
C PHE A 213 -5.27 19.33 -4.36
N ASN A 214 -4.92 19.76 -5.58
CA ASN A 214 -4.51 21.12 -5.92
C ASN A 214 -3.40 21.61 -4.97
N VAL A 215 -2.32 20.84 -4.92
CA VAL A 215 -1.14 21.10 -4.07
C VAL A 215 0.12 21.23 -4.91
N GLU A 216 1.07 21.99 -4.40
CA GLU A 216 2.44 22.05 -4.91
C GLU A 216 3.37 21.26 -3.99
N PHE A 217 4.42 20.68 -4.57
CA PHE A 217 5.40 19.89 -3.82
C PHE A 217 6.69 20.67 -3.64
N ILE A 218 7.18 20.65 -2.41
CA ILE A 218 8.57 20.98 -2.08
C ILE A 218 9.27 19.64 -1.88
N PHE A 219 10.34 19.40 -2.65
CA PHE A 219 11.17 18.21 -2.45
C PHE A 219 12.06 18.44 -1.24
N ASP A 220 12.08 17.46 -0.35
CA ASP A 220 12.82 17.53 0.90
C ASP A 220 13.32 16.12 1.28
N ASP A 221 14.36 16.10 2.10
CA ASP A 221 14.91 14.89 2.69
C ASP A 221 14.41 14.74 4.14
N LEU A 222 14.61 13.56 4.73
CA LEU A 222 14.31 13.37 6.14
C LEU A 222 15.24 14.25 6.99
N ASN A 223 14.67 15.08 7.86
CA ASN A 223 15.47 15.89 8.79
C ASN A 223 16.05 15.04 9.94
N ASP A 224 16.95 15.62 10.73
CA ASP A 224 17.64 14.92 11.83
C ASP A 224 16.67 14.28 12.85
N VAL A 225 15.54 14.92 13.13
CA VAL A 225 14.53 14.40 14.06
C VAL A 225 13.84 13.17 13.46
N GLU A 226 13.47 13.23 12.19
CA GLU A 226 12.83 12.12 11.47
C GLU A 226 13.78 10.94 11.29
N LEU A 227 15.06 11.19 10.96
CA LEU A 227 16.11 10.17 10.85
C LEU A 227 16.35 9.49 12.20
N HIS A 228 16.48 10.27 13.27
CA HIS A 228 16.68 9.75 14.62
C HIS A 228 15.51 8.84 15.05
N LEU A 229 14.27 9.30 14.85
CA LEU A 229 13.07 8.50 15.14
C LEU A 229 13.00 7.23 14.29
N ALA A 230 13.37 7.31 13.00
CA ALA A 230 13.36 6.16 12.12
C ALA A 230 14.37 5.08 12.58
N GLU A 231 15.58 5.47 12.99
CA GLU A 231 16.55 4.51 13.55
C GLU A 231 16.07 3.93 14.89
N GLN A 232 15.47 4.74 15.77
CA GLN A 232 14.85 4.24 17.00
C GLN A 232 13.76 3.19 16.72
N PHE A 233 12.84 3.47 15.78
CA PHE A 233 11.78 2.52 15.43
C PHE A 233 12.27 1.27 14.70
N LYS A 234 13.37 1.37 13.96
CA LYS A 234 14.01 0.22 13.35
C LYS A 234 14.60 -0.71 14.42
N ASN A 235 15.20 -0.16 15.47
CA ASN A 235 15.86 -0.93 16.54
C ASN A 235 14.86 -1.53 17.53
N LEU A 236 13.71 -0.90 17.76
CA LEU A 236 12.66 -1.41 18.64
C LEU A 236 12.01 -2.72 18.14
N GLY A 237 12.29 -3.11 16.89
CA GLY A 237 11.67 -4.27 16.27
C GLY A 237 10.17 -4.09 16.07
N THR A 238 9.58 -4.98 15.28
CA THR A 238 8.15 -5.01 15.04
C THR A 238 7.45 -5.77 16.15
N GLN A 239 7.33 -5.15 17.33
CA GLN A 239 6.43 -5.65 18.39
C GLN A 239 5.00 -5.79 17.85
#